data_AF-I3YKU7-F1
#
_entry.id   AF-I3YKU7-F1
#
_cell.length_a   1.000
_cell.length_b   1.000
_cell.length_c   1.000
_cell.angle_alpha   90.00
_cell.angle_beta   90.00
_cell.angle_gamma   90.00
#
_symmetry.space_group_name_H-M   'P 1'
#
loop_
_entity.id
_entity.type
_entity.pdbx_description
1 polymer ?
#
loop_
_entity_poly.entity_id
_entity_poly.type
_entity_poly.pdbx_seq_one_letter_code
_entity_poly.pdbx_strand_id
1 'polypeptide(L)'
;MEENKQGYDPSEFEDDDYMTPQPDAGKSIRGYRIVIIILSVILVALSALYFSIHRQQMIDNRLLQSDRDSIQNDLGRLMTDFDNLQVTNDSISAGLTIERDRADSLMTRLKKERSWNLAKIKQYEKEVGTLRTIMKGYIRQIDSLNTLNKRLISENVGYRKEISSAKLRAEMAEEKAAELDNKVRVGAVIRARDITLAALNANSKPVSRVKNAARLRVDFVLTANELATPGEKTIYVRITSPDGYVLTTEAMPTFDFEGERLSYSAMREVDYQNQDLDVGIFYNSTGFAAGTYTVQLFCEGRLIGTSQIAMR
;
A
#
# COMPACT_ATOMS: atom_id res chain seq x y z
N MET A 1 -74.47 52.40 -126.41
CA MET A 1 -74.57 51.62 -127.65
C MET A 1 -73.42 52.03 -128.55
N GLU A 2 -72.84 51.04 -129.21
CA GLU A 2 -71.87 51.09 -130.33
C GLU A 2 -70.38 51.37 -130.05
N GLU A 3 -69.65 50.25 -130.03
CA GLU A 3 -68.34 49.91 -130.59
C GLU A 3 -67.52 50.98 -131.34
N ASN A 4 -66.19 50.94 -131.11
CA ASN A 4 -65.23 51.10 -132.21
C ASN A 4 -63.91 50.33 -131.98
N LYS A 5 -63.77 49.28 -132.81
CA LYS A 5 -62.63 48.54 -133.40
C LYS A 5 -61.17 48.68 -132.90
N GLN A 6 -60.63 47.49 -132.59
CA GLN A 6 -59.43 46.81 -133.14
C GLN A 6 -58.11 47.56 -133.37
N GLY A 7 -57.03 46.95 -132.85
CA GLY A 7 -55.67 47.02 -133.39
C GLY A 7 -54.67 46.31 -132.48
N TYR A 8 -54.14 45.16 -132.92
CA TYR A 8 -53.05 44.39 -132.28
C TYR A 8 -51.84 44.46 -133.21
N ASP A 9 -50.64 44.75 -132.70
CA ASP A 9 -49.36 44.49 -133.38
C ASP A 9 -48.20 44.43 -132.37
N PRO A 10 -47.25 43.47 -132.45
CA PRO A 10 -46.19 43.25 -131.46
C PRO A 10 -44.79 43.73 -131.92
N SER A 11 -43.89 43.85 -130.93
CA SER A 11 -42.42 44.06 -130.98
C SER A 11 -41.86 45.47 -131.21
N GLU A 12 -41.08 45.97 -130.24
CA GLU A 12 -39.68 46.46 -130.39
C GLU A 12 -39.07 46.85 -129.02
N PHE A 13 -37.76 46.62 -128.87
CA PHE A 13 -36.92 46.95 -127.71
C PHE A 13 -36.53 48.43 -127.74
N GLU A 14 -36.32 49.07 -126.57
CA GLU A 14 -35.16 49.95 -126.33
C GLU A 14 -34.98 50.29 -124.84
N ASP A 15 -33.70 50.44 -124.47
CA ASP A 15 -33.11 50.65 -123.15
C ASP A 15 -33.47 52.01 -122.52
N ASP A 16 -33.55 52.07 -121.19
CA ASP A 16 -33.42 53.34 -120.46
C ASP A 16 -32.71 53.14 -119.09
N ASP A 17 -31.53 53.74 -119.02
CA ASP A 17 -30.57 53.74 -117.91
C ASP A 17 -30.92 54.89 -116.96
N TYR A 18 -31.28 54.61 -115.70
CA TYR A 18 -31.45 55.62 -114.66
C TYR A 18 -30.65 55.29 -113.39
N MET A 19 -29.47 55.91 -113.30
CA MET A 19 -28.69 56.08 -112.08
C MET A 19 -29.44 56.95 -111.06
N THR A 20 -29.51 56.50 -109.80
CA THR A 20 -29.82 57.37 -108.64
C THR A 20 -28.81 57.15 -107.49
N PRO A 21 -28.44 58.18 -106.70
CA PRO A 21 -27.23 58.18 -105.87
C PRO A 21 -27.47 57.76 -104.41
N GLN A 22 -26.53 57.00 -103.83
CA GLN A 22 -26.47 56.64 -102.41
C GLN A 22 -26.05 57.83 -101.50
N PRO A 23 -26.64 58.00 -100.30
CA PRO A 23 -26.14 58.94 -99.30
C PRO A 23 -25.01 58.35 -98.42
N ASP A 24 -24.13 59.25 -98.00
CA ASP A 24 -22.74 59.06 -97.57
C ASP A 24 -22.55 58.48 -96.14
N ALA A 25 -21.78 57.41 -96.01
CA ALA A 25 -21.59 56.58 -94.80
C ALA A 25 -20.39 57.03 -93.92
N GLY A 26 -20.12 58.33 -93.81
CA GLY A 26 -18.89 58.84 -93.17
C GLY A 26 -18.94 59.12 -91.66
N LYS A 27 -20.12 59.37 -91.06
CA LYS A 27 -20.25 59.85 -89.66
C LYS A 27 -20.72 58.82 -88.64
N SER A 28 -21.44 57.76 -89.03
CA SER A 28 -21.89 56.68 -88.12
C SER A 28 -20.75 55.72 -87.75
N ILE A 29 -19.84 55.44 -88.68
CA ILE A 29 -18.73 54.47 -88.50
C ILE A 29 -17.71 54.95 -87.45
N ARG A 30 -17.49 56.27 -87.32
CA ARG A 30 -16.56 56.83 -86.31
C ARG A 30 -17.13 56.73 -84.89
N GLY A 31 -18.44 56.91 -84.72
CA GLY A 31 -19.13 56.75 -83.43
C GLY A 31 -19.12 55.30 -82.94
N TYR A 32 -19.45 54.33 -83.81
CA TYR A 32 -19.37 52.92 -83.47
C TYR A 32 -17.95 52.45 -83.14
N ARG A 33 -16.91 52.97 -83.82
CA ARG A 33 -15.51 52.67 -83.48
C ARG A 33 -15.12 53.15 -82.08
N ILE A 34 -15.52 54.36 -81.69
CA ILE A 34 -15.23 54.90 -80.34
C ILE A 34 -15.94 54.06 -79.27
N VAL A 35 -17.20 53.70 -79.51
CA VAL A 35 -17.98 52.84 -78.60
C VAL A 35 -17.36 51.45 -78.45
N ILE A 36 -16.87 50.84 -79.54
CA ILE A 36 -16.18 49.54 -79.52
C ILE A 36 -14.85 49.62 -78.76
N ILE A 37 -14.08 50.70 -78.92
CA ILE A 37 -12.83 50.92 -78.17
C ILE A 37 -13.11 51.07 -76.67
N ILE A 38 -14.16 51.82 -76.29
CA ILE A 38 -14.54 51.98 -74.88
C ILE A 38 -15.03 50.65 -74.28
N LEU A 39 -15.88 49.91 -75.00
CA LEU A 39 -16.36 48.59 -74.58
C LEU A 39 -15.23 47.57 -74.42
N SER A 40 -14.24 47.57 -75.31
CA SER A 40 -13.08 46.68 -75.21
C SER A 40 -12.16 47.03 -74.03
N VAL A 41 -11.95 48.31 -73.73
CA VAL A 41 -11.23 48.75 -72.53
C VAL A 41 -11.97 48.34 -71.25
N ILE A 42 -13.30 48.52 -71.20
CA ILE A 42 -14.14 48.08 -70.07
C ILE A 42 -14.09 46.55 -69.92
N LEU A 43 -14.14 45.80 -71.02
CA LEU A 43 -14.06 44.35 -71.01
C LEU A 43 -12.71 43.86 -70.46
N VAL A 44 -11.60 44.48 -70.88
CA VAL A 44 -10.26 44.17 -70.36
C VAL A 44 -10.15 44.50 -68.86
N ALA A 45 -10.71 45.63 -68.42
CA ALA A 45 -10.74 45.98 -67.00
C ALA A 45 -11.57 44.99 -66.16
N LEU A 46 -12.74 44.56 -66.66
CA LEU A 46 -13.57 43.54 -66.01
C LEU A 46 -12.89 42.17 -66.00
N SER A 47 -12.21 41.77 -67.09
CA SER A 47 -11.42 40.55 -67.15
C SER A 47 -10.25 40.57 -66.15
N ALA A 48 -9.55 41.69 -66.03
CA ALA A 48 -8.46 41.85 -65.06
C ALA A 48 -8.97 41.79 -63.61
N LEU A 49 -10.09 42.44 -63.30
CA LEU A 49 -10.74 42.35 -61.99
C LEU A 49 -11.24 40.93 -61.69
N TYR A 50 -11.86 40.26 -62.65
CA TYR A 50 -12.30 38.87 -62.52
C TYR A 50 -11.11 37.95 -62.23
N PHE A 51 -10.01 38.07 -63.00
CA PHE A 51 -8.82 37.25 -62.81
C PHE A 51 -8.14 37.53 -61.46
N SER A 52 -8.09 38.80 -61.04
CA SER A 52 -7.56 39.20 -59.73
C SER A 52 -8.40 38.64 -58.58
N ILE A 53 -9.74 38.77 -58.63
CA ILE A 53 -10.66 38.25 -57.62
C ILE A 53 -10.61 36.72 -57.59
N HIS A 54 -10.61 36.06 -58.75
CA HIS A 54 -10.53 34.61 -58.85
C HIS A 54 -9.19 34.06 -58.33
N ARG A 55 -8.08 34.76 -58.59
CA ARG A 55 -6.77 34.44 -58.01
C ARG A 55 -6.77 34.60 -56.49
N GLN A 56 -7.39 35.65 -55.96
CA GLN A 56 -7.53 35.85 -54.52
C GLN A 56 -8.37 34.73 -53.87
N GLN A 57 -9.51 34.39 -54.47
CA GLN A 57 -10.38 33.29 -54.02
C GLN A 57 -9.69 31.92 -54.06
N MET A 58 -8.83 31.67 -55.07
CA MET A 58 -8.03 30.45 -55.17
C MET A 58 -6.98 30.38 -54.05
N ILE A 59 -6.37 31.50 -53.67
CA ILE A 59 -5.41 31.57 -52.56
C ILE A 59 -6.13 31.36 -51.22
N ASP A 60 -7.25 32.03 -50.99
CA ASP A 60 -8.04 31.88 -49.76
C ASP A 60 -8.59 30.45 -49.60
N ASN A 61 -9.07 29.82 -50.68
CA ASN A 61 -9.49 28.42 -50.63
C ASN A 61 -8.33 27.46 -50.34
N ARG A 62 -7.13 27.72 -50.87
CA ARG A 62 -5.93 26.91 -50.57
C ARG A 62 -5.52 27.05 -49.10
N LEU A 63 -5.61 28.24 -48.52
CA LEU A 63 -5.34 28.46 -47.10
C LEU A 63 -6.33 27.66 -46.23
N LEU A 64 -7.63 27.77 -46.54
CA LEU A 64 -8.69 27.03 -45.82
C LEU A 64 -8.51 25.50 -45.94
N GLN A 65 -8.01 25.00 -47.07
CA GLN A 65 -7.67 23.58 -47.24
C GLN A 65 -6.48 23.17 -46.37
N SER A 66 -5.43 23.99 -46.33
CA SER A 66 -4.27 23.75 -45.48
C SER A 66 -4.65 23.71 -44.00
N ASP A 67 -5.45 24.67 -43.53
CA ASP A 67 -5.92 24.75 -42.15
C ASP A 67 -6.78 23.52 -41.79
N ARG A 68 -7.66 23.10 -42.71
CA ARG A 68 -8.44 21.86 -42.55
C ARG A 68 -7.55 20.64 -42.37
N ASP A 69 -6.57 20.46 -43.24
CA ASP A 69 -5.67 19.31 -43.19
C ASP A 69 -4.84 19.33 -41.90
N SER A 70 -4.44 20.50 -41.45
CA SER A 70 -3.79 20.69 -40.14
C SER A 70 -4.69 20.26 -38.98
N ILE A 71 -5.95 20.71 -38.95
CA ILE A 71 -6.93 20.32 -37.92
C ILE A 71 -7.17 18.80 -37.94
N GLN A 72 -7.29 18.20 -39.14
CA GLN A 72 -7.46 16.75 -39.29
C GLN A 72 -6.26 15.99 -38.74
N ASN A 73 -5.04 16.44 -39.04
CA ASN A 73 -3.84 15.81 -38.51
C ASN A 73 -3.73 15.95 -36.99
N ASP A 74 -4.01 17.15 -36.46
CA ASP A 74 -4.00 17.42 -35.02
C ASP A 74 -5.02 16.59 -34.25
N LEU A 75 -6.24 16.48 -34.78
CA LEU A 75 -7.29 15.67 -34.19
C LEU A 75 -6.97 14.17 -34.31
N GLY A 76 -6.40 13.73 -35.44
CA GLY A 76 -5.94 12.35 -35.62
C GLY A 76 -4.85 11.97 -34.62
N ARG A 77 -3.87 12.86 -34.39
CA ARG A 77 -2.84 12.66 -33.35
C ARG A 77 -3.46 12.58 -31.95
N LEU A 78 -4.39 13.49 -31.65
CA LEU A 78 -5.08 13.51 -30.36
C LEU A 78 -5.86 12.20 -30.11
N MET A 79 -6.53 11.68 -31.14
CA MET A 79 -7.22 10.39 -31.10
C MET A 79 -6.24 9.24 -30.79
N THR A 80 -5.07 9.22 -31.44
CA THR A 80 -4.01 8.25 -31.15
C THR A 80 -3.47 8.40 -29.73
N ASP A 81 -3.33 9.62 -29.22
CA ASP A 81 -2.90 9.86 -27.84
C ASP A 81 -3.90 9.27 -26.84
N PHE A 82 -5.22 9.43 -27.07
CA PHE A 82 -6.25 8.79 -26.25
C PHE A 82 -6.17 7.26 -26.30
N ASP A 83 -5.96 6.67 -27.48
CA ASP A 83 -5.85 5.21 -27.64
C ASP A 83 -4.63 4.62 -26.94
N ASN A 84 -3.54 5.40 -26.83
CA ASN A 84 -2.29 4.98 -26.21
C ASN A 84 -2.29 5.10 -24.67
N LEU A 85 -3.27 5.77 -24.07
CA LEU A 85 -3.35 5.89 -22.62
C LEU A 85 -3.86 4.60 -21.98
N GLN A 86 -2.94 3.85 -21.36
CA GLN A 86 -3.29 2.70 -20.53
C GLN A 86 -3.63 3.15 -19.11
N VAL A 87 -4.90 2.97 -18.71
CA VAL A 87 -5.39 3.37 -17.39
C VAL A 87 -6.18 2.23 -16.75
N THR A 88 -5.87 1.94 -15.48
CA THR A 88 -6.54 0.92 -14.67
C THR A 88 -7.66 1.48 -13.78
N ASN A 89 -7.81 2.81 -13.73
CA ASN A 89 -8.87 3.46 -12.98
C ASN A 89 -10.14 3.56 -13.82
N ASP A 90 -11.18 2.82 -13.45
CA ASP A 90 -12.43 2.71 -14.22
C ASP A 90 -13.09 4.07 -14.55
N SER A 91 -13.07 5.02 -13.61
CA SER A 91 -13.67 6.34 -13.81
C SER A 91 -12.90 7.19 -14.82
N ILE A 92 -11.56 7.18 -14.75
CA ILE A 92 -10.71 7.86 -15.74
C ILE A 92 -10.83 7.18 -17.10
N SER A 93 -10.82 5.84 -17.14
CA SER A 93 -10.98 5.08 -18.38
C SER A 93 -12.31 5.39 -19.06
N ALA A 94 -13.43 5.41 -18.31
CA ALA A 94 -14.73 5.80 -18.86
C ALA A 94 -14.73 7.24 -19.40
N GLY A 95 -14.11 8.18 -18.68
CA GLY A 95 -13.99 9.58 -19.13
C GLY A 95 -13.17 9.72 -20.42
N LEU A 96 -12.03 9.01 -20.51
CA LEU A 96 -11.20 8.98 -21.71
C LEU A 96 -11.97 8.44 -22.93
N THR A 97 -12.75 7.36 -22.76
CA THR A 97 -13.60 6.81 -23.82
C THR A 97 -14.62 7.83 -24.32
N ILE A 98 -15.29 8.55 -23.42
CA ILE A 98 -16.26 9.58 -23.81
C ILE A 98 -15.61 10.71 -24.64
N GLU A 99 -14.45 11.19 -24.20
CA GLU A 99 -13.74 12.25 -24.94
C GLU A 99 -13.13 11.74 -26.25
N ARG A 100 -12.75 10.46 -26.30
CA ARG A 100 -12.31 9.78 -27.53
C ARG A 100 -13.43 9.69 -28.56
N ASP A 101 -14.64 9.34 -28.14
CA ASP A 101 -15.83 9.26 -28.99
C ASP A 101 -16.26 10.65 -29.49
N ARG A 102 -16.10 11.68 -28.66
CA ARG A 102 -16.28 13.08 -29.08
C ARG A 102 -15.26 13.49 -30.13
N ALA A 103 -13.99 13.11 -29.97
CA ALA A 103 -12.95 13.36 -30.97
C ALA A 103 -13.26 12.65 -32.31
N ASP A 104 -13.75 11.41 -32.26
CA ASP A 104 -14.16 10.66 -33.45
C ASP A 104 -15.38 11.29 -34.15
N SER A 105 -16.37 11.70 -33.37
CA SER A 105 -17.55 12.43 -33.87
C SER A 105 -17.14 13.76 -34.51
N LEU A 106 -16.19 14.47 -33.91
CA LEU A 106 -15.62 15.71 -34.46
C LEU A 106 -14.92 15.44 -35.79
N MET A 107 -14.09 14.40 -35.87
CA MET A 107 -13.39 13.98 -37.09
C MET A 107 -14.37 13.63 -38.21
N THR A 108 -15.44 12.91 -37.89
CA THR A 108 -16.49 12.55 -38.84
C THR A 108 -17.20 13.79 -39.40
N ARG A 109 -17.57 14.75 -38.54
CA ARG A 109 -18.15 16.03 -38.98
C ARG A 109 -17.18 16.81 -39.87
N LEU A 110 -15.92 16.88 -39.47
CA LEU A 110 -14.83 17.55 -40.19
C LEU A 110 -14.58 16.94 -41.59
N LYS A 111 -14.73 15.62 -41.75
CA LYS A 111 -14.58 14.94 -43.05
C LYS A 111 -15.78 15.14 -43.97
N LYS A 112 -17.01 15.20 -43.43
CA LYS A 112 -18.26 15.33 -44.18
C LYS A 112 -18.60 16.78 -44.57
N GLU A 113 -17.95 17.76 -43.95
CA GLU A 113 -18.17 19.18 -44.22
C GLU A 113 -17.77 19.57 -45.65
N ARG A 114 -18.73 20.10 -46.41
CA ARG A 114 -18.57 20.49 -47.83
C ARG A 114 -18.30 21.99 -48.00
N SER A 115 -18.61 22.81 -46.99
CA SER A 115 -18.53 24.27 -47.07
C SER A 115 -17.60 24.82 -46.00
N TRP A 116 -16.41 25.25 -46.42
CA TRP A 116 -15.36 25.76 -45.54
C TRP A 116 -15.33 27.28 -45.56
N ASN A 117 -15.33 27.87 -44.37
CA ASN A 117 -15.14 29.31 -44.18
C ASN A 117 -14.35 29.54 -42.89
N LEU A 118 -13.82 30.75 -42.73
CA LEU A 118 -12.96 31.11 -41.60
C LEU A 118 -13.64 30.90 -40.24
N ALA A 119 -14.94 31.14 -40.13
CA ALA A 119 -15.68 30.97 -38.88
C ALA A 119 -15.71 29.51 -38.42
N LYS A 120 -15.94 28.58 -39.36
CA LYS A 120 -15.93 27.14 -39.08
C LYS A 120 -14.54 26.62 -38.74
N ILE A 121 -13.50 27.11 -39.44
CA ILE A 121 -12.11 26.75 -39.12
C ILE A 121 -11.80 27.12 -37.66
N LYS A 122 -12.06 28.37 -37.27
CA LYS A 122 -11.86 28.82 -35.89
C LYS A 122 -12.68 28.03 -34.87
N GLN A 123 -13.90 27.62 -35.22
CA GLN A 123 -14.73 26.78 -34.35
C GLN A 123 -14.08 25.41 -34.14
N TYR A 124 -13.69 24.72 -35.21
CA TYR A 124 -13.05 23.41 -35.12
C TYR A 124 -11.70 23.47 -34.40
N GLU A 125 -10.89 24.50 -34.65
CA GLU A 125 -9.66 24.75 -33.89
C GLU A 125 -9.92 24.87 -32.39
N LYS A 126 -10.98 25.59 -32.01
CA LYS A 126 -11.38 25.73 -30.61
C LYS A 126 -11.84 24.40 -30.01
N GLU A 127 -12.65 23.62 -30.72
CA GLU A 127 -13.11 22.29 -30.27
C GLU A 127 -11.92 21.33 -30.10
N VAL A 128 -10.98 21.28 -31.05
CA VAL A 128 -9.73 20.50 -30.93
C VAL A 128 -8.88 21.00 -29.76
N GLY A 129 -8.78 22.32 -29.58
CA GLY A 129 -8.06 22.93 -28.45
C GLY A 129 -8.66 22.56 -27.09
N THR A 130 -9.99 22.47 -26.98
CA THR A 130 -10.66 22.02 -25.77
C THR A 130 -10.40 20.55 -25.48
N LEU A 131 -10.54 19.65 -26.46
CA LEU A 131 -10.24 18.22 -26.30
C LEU A 131 -8.78 17.99 -25.92
N ARG A 132 -7.85 18.74 -26.54
CA ARG A 132 -6.42 18.72 -26.19
C ARG A 132 -6.17 19.14 -24.74
N THR A 133 -6.92 20.13 -24.25
CA THR A 133 -6.79 20.61 -22.86
C THR A 133 -7.29 19.55 -21.87
N ILE A 134 -8.43 18.92 -22.17
CA ILE A 134 -9.00 17.84 -21.37
C ILE A 134 -8.05 16.64 -21.33
N MET A 135 -7.52 16.23 -22.49
CA MET A 135 -6.50 15.19 -22.61
C MET A 135 -5.29 15.45 -21.70
N LYS A 136 -4.70 16.65 -21.78
CA LYS A 136 -3.59 17.04 -20.89
C LYS A 136 -3.98 17.00 -19.41
N GLY A 137 -5.24 17.26 -19.09
CA GLY A 137 -5.78 17.11 -17.74
C GLY A 137 -5.79 15.66 -17.27
N TYR A 138 -6.22 14.73 -18.12
CA TYR A 138 -6.20 13.29 -17.81
C TYR A 138 -4.78 12.75 -17.68
N ILE A 139 -3.86 13.13 -18.57
CA ILE A 139 -2.44 12.74 -18.48
C ILE A 139 -1.86 13.11 -17.11
N ARG A 140 -2.07 14.34 -16.65
CA ARG A 140 -1.59 14.79 -15.33
C ARG A 140 -2.20 14.00 -14.18
N GLN A 141 -3.48 13.63 -14.27
CA GLN A 141 -4.14 12.82 -13.24
C GLN A 141 -3.56 11.40 -13.20
N ILE A 142 -3.36 10.78 -14.36
CA ILE A 142 -2.75 9.45 -14.49
C ILE A 142 -1.33 9.46 -13.92
N ASP A 143 -0.52 10.47 -14.27
CA ASP A 143 0.84 10.61 -13.76
C ASP A 143 0.87 10.80 -12.24
N SER A 144 -0.04 11.62 -11.70
CA SER A 144 -0.19 11.82 -10.26
C SER A 144 -0.56 10.53 -9.54
N LEU A 145 -1.55 9.80 -10.06
CA LEU A 145 -1.97 8.51 -9.50
C LEU A 145 -0.87 7.47 -9.57
N ASN A 146 -0.14 7.38 -10.69
CA ASN A 146 0.99 6.46 -10.83
C ASN A 146 2.12 6.79 -9.87
N THR A 147 2.43 8.08 -9.70
CA THR A 147 3.44 8.55 -8.74
C THR A 147 3.03 8.23 -7.31
N LEU A 148 1.77 8.48 -6.96
CA LEU A 148 1.23 8.17 -5.64
C LEU A 148 1.23 6.65 -5.38
N ASN A 149 0.82 5.85 -6.37
CA ASN A 149 0.81 4.39 -6.25
C ASN A 149 2.24 3.84 -6.03
N LYS A 150 3.22 4.30 -6.80
CA LYS A 150 4.64 3.95 -6.58
C LYS A 150 5.12 4.31 -5.18
N ARG A 151 4.76 5.50 -4.68
CA ARG A 151 5.09 5.92 -3.31
C ARG A 151 4.43 5.02 -2.27
N LEU A 152 3.13 4.76 -2.40
CA LEU A 152 2.37 3.90 -1.48
C LEU A 152 2.91 2.47 -1.45
N ILE A 153 3.30 1.92 -2.60
CA ILE A 153 3.95 0.61 -2.67
C ILE A 153 5.27 0.63 -1.90
N SER A 154 6.10 1.66 -2.11
CA SER A 154 7.38 1.82 -1.40
C SER A 154 7.18 1.95 0.12
N GLU A 155 6.23 2.76 0.55
CA GLU A 155 5.87 2.93 1.97
C GLU A 155 5.34 1.63 2.56
N ASN A 156 4.46 0.92 1.85
CA ASN A 156 3.92 -0.35 2.32
C ASN A 156 5.01 -1.41 2.51
N VAL A 157 5.95 -1.51 1.55
CA VAL A 157 7.12 -2.40 1.68
C VAL A 157 7.99 -1.98 2.88
N GLY A 158 8.19 -0.68 3.09
CA GLY A 158 8.88 -0.12 4.26
C GLY A 158 8.22 -0.54 5.57
N TYR A 159 6.93 -0.27 5.73
CA TYR A 159 6.17 -0.64 6.92
C TYR A 159 6.13 -2.14 7.17
N ARG A 160 6.00 -2.97 6.12
CA ARG A 160 6.07 -4.43 6.28
C ARG A 160 7.41 -4.90 6.83
N LYS A 161 8.52 -4.28 6.40
CA LYS A 161 9.86 -4.57 6.92
C LYS A 161 10.01 -4.12 8.37
N GLU A 162 9.53 -2.92 8.70
CA GLU A 162 9.56 -2.40 10.06
C GLU A 162 8.75 -3.27 11.03
N ILE A 163 7.52 -3.64 10.65
CA ILE A 163 6.65 -4.52 11.44
C ILE A 163 7.31 -5.89 11.64
N SER A 164 7.85 -6.50 10.57
CA SER A 164 8.55 -7.78 10.70
C SER A 164 9.76 -7.70 11.63
N SER A 165 10.52 -6.61 11.54
CA SER A 165 11.68 -6.38 12.40
C SER A 165 11.28 -6.12 13.85
N ALA A 166 10.21 -5.37 14.09
CA ALA A 166 9.67 -5.12 15.43
C ALA A 166 9.14 -6.42 16.06
N LYS A 167 8.42 -7.24 15.29
CA LYS A 167 7.91 -8.53 15.73
C LYS A 167 9.04 -9.47 16.15
N LEU A 168 10.08 -9.60 15.33
CA LEU A 168 11.25 -10.43 15.66
C LEU A 168 11.94 -9.95 16.95
N ARG A 169 12.09 -8.63 17.14
CA ARG A 169 12.66 -8.08 18.39
C ARG A 169 11.79 -8.38 19.60
N ALA A 170 10.47 -8.33 19.46
CA ALA A 170 9.53 -8.66 20.53
C ALA A 170 9.64 -10.16 20.90
N GLU A 171 9.62 -11.05 19.92
CA GLU A 171 9.78 -12.50 20.13
C GLU A 171 11.12 -12.83 20.82
N MET A 172 12.22 -12.23 20.38
CA MET A 172 13.53 -12.40 21.03
C MET A 172 13.56 -11.84 22.46
N ALA A 173 12.88 -10.73 22.71
CA ALA A 173 12.81 -10.13 24.05
C ALA A 173 11.99 -11.00 25.00
N GLU A 174 10.88 -11.58 24.52
CA GLU A 174 10.06 -12.53 25.27
C GLU A 174 10.83 -13.81 25.59
N GLU A 175 11.55 -14.38 24.62
CA GLU A 175 12.39 -15.56 24.83
C GLU A 175 13.47 -15.28 25.88
N LYS A 176 14.16 -14.14 25.77
CA LYS A 176 15.19 -13.73 26.74
C LYS A 176 14.60 -13.47 28.12
N ALA A 177 13.41 -12.89 28.20
CA ALA A 177 12.71 -12.69 29.47
C ALA A 177 12.35 -14.02 30.14
N ALA A 178 11.84 -14.99 29.37
CA ALA A 178 11.55 -16.33 29.85
C ALA A 178 12.81 -17.09 30.30
N GLU A 179 13.92 -16.95 29.56
CA GLU A 179 15.21 -17.51 29.95
C GLU A 179 15.72 -16.92 31.27
N LEU A 180 15.66 -15.59 31.40
CA LEU A 180 16.05 -14.89 32.63
C LEU A 180 15.16 -15.25 33.81
N ASP A 181 13.84 -15.33 33.62
CA ASP A 181 12.90 -15.79 34.65
C ASP A 181 13.27 -17.20 35.15
N ASN A 182 13.55 -18.13 34.23
CA ASN A 182 13.97 -19.48 34.62
C ASN A 182 15.31 -19.46 35.38
N LYS A 183 16.29 -18.68 34.95
CA LYS A 183 17.58 -18.53 35.65
C LYS A 183 17.40 -17.96 37.05
N VAL A 184 16.55 -16.93 37.21
CA VAL A 184 16.22 -16.35 38.51
C VAL A 184 15.52 -17.38 39.38
N ARG A 185 14.51 -18.10 38.86
CA ARG A 185 13.79 -19.14 39.61
C ARG A 185 14.70 -20.26 40.12
N VAL A 186 15.67 -20.71 39.31
CA VAL A 186 16.67 -21.71 39.71
C VAL A 186 17.70 -21.11 40.67
N GLY A 187 18.11 -19.86 40.47
CA GLY A 187 19.05 -19.15 41.32
C GLY A 187 18.49 -18.77 42.69
N ALA A 188 17.18 -18.55 42.80
CA ALA A 188 16.46 -18.14 44.01
C ALA A 188 16.28 -19.26 45.04
N VAL A 189 16.66 -20.50 44.72
CA VAL A 189 16.56 -21.63 45.67
C VAL A 189 17.48 -21.38 46.86
N ILE A 190 16.89 -21.26 48.06
CA ILE A 190 17.62 -21.20 49.32
C ILE A 190 18.29 -22.55 49.56
N ARG A 191 19.58 -22.58 49.92
CA ARG A 191 20.30 -23.81 50.25
C ARG A 191 20.54 -23.90 51.75
N ALA A 192 20.62 -25.13 52.26
CA ALA A 192 21.05 -25.41 53.62
C ALA A 192 22.44 -26.04 53.62
N ARG A 193 23.33 -25.55 54.49
CA ARG A 193 24.66 -26.11 54.73
C ARG A 193 24.84 -26.48 56.20
N ASP A 194 25.95 -27.14 56.50
CA ASP A 194 26.35 -27.52 57.86
C ASP A 194 25.26 -28.31 58.63
N ILE A 195 24.58 -29.20 57.91
CA ILE A 195 23.50 -30.02 58.46
C ILE A 195 24.08 -31.06 59.42
N THR A 196 23.73 -30.92 60.68
CA THR A 196 24.13 -31.83 61.77
C THR A 196 22.92 -32.38 62.51
N LEU A 197 23.12 -33.51 63.19
CA LEU A 197 22.09 -34.18 63.97
C LEU A 197 22.62 -34.47 65.38
N ALA A 198 21.96 -33.93 66.40
CA ALA A 198 22.31 -34.11 67.79
C ALA A 198 21.25 -34.92 68.54
N ALA A 199 21.70 -35.87 69.36
CA ALA A 199 20.86 -36.64 70.27
C ALA A 199 20.78 -35.95 71.63
N LEU A 200 19.57 -35.66 72.12
CA LEU A 200 19.35 -34.95 73.38
C LEU A 200 18.46 -35.75 74.33
N ASN A 201 18.73 -35.68 75.63
CA ASN A 201 17.83 -36.24 76.64
C ASN A 201 16.58 -35.36 76.88
N ALA A 202 15.71 -35.79 77.80
CA ALA A 202 14.48 -35.06 78.13
C ALA A 202 14.73 -33.61 78.61
N ASN A 203 15.91 -33.35 79.21
CA ASN A 203 16.34 -32.03 79.66
C ASN A 203 17.09 -31.23 78.58
N SER A 204 17.00 -31.64 77.31
CA SER A 204 17.70 -31.03 76.15
C SER A 204 19.23 -31.01 76.27
N LYS A 205 19.83 -31.87 77.10
CA LYS A 205 21.29 -32.02 77.18
C LYS A 205 21.78 -33.07 76.18
N PRO A 206 22.91 -32.84 75.49
CA PRO A 206 23.50 -33.83 74.59
C PRO A 206 23.78 -35.17 75.26
N VAL A 207 23.51 -36.26 74.56
CA VAL A 207 23.83 -37.63 74.98
C VAL A 207 24.73 -38.30 73.95
N SER A 208 25.69 -39.10 74.42
CA SER A 208 26.65 -39.79 73.55
C SER A 208 26.09 -41.05 72.89
N ARG A 209 25.03 -41.63 73.47
CA ARG A 209 24.30 -42.79 72.93
C ARG A 209 22.89 -42.36 72.55
N VAL A 210 22.54 -42.49 71.27
CA VAL A 210 21.24 -42.10 70.69
C VAL A 210 20.07 -42.87 71.31
N LYS A 211 20.32 -44.11 71.79
CA LYS A 211 19.34 -44.91 72.53
C LYS A 211 18.84 -44.23 73.81
N ASN A 212 19.63 -43.31 74.37
CA ASN A 212 19.28 -42.55 75.57
C ASN A 212 18.61 -41.20 75.24
N ALA A 213 18.39 -40.91 73.95
CA ALA A 213 17.79 -39.66 73.52
C ALA A 213 16.27 -39.69 73.67
N ALA A 214 15.72 -38.55 74.05
CA ALA A 214 14.28 -38.28 74.07
C ALA A 214 13.87 -37.30 72.94
N ARG A 215 14.85 -36.73 72.24
CA ARG A 215 14.64 -35.93 71.04
C ARG A 215 15.91 -35.86 70.19
N LEU A 216 15.72 -35.65 68.90
CA LEU A 216 16.77 -35.31 67.95
C LEU A 216 16.66 -33.82 67.62
N ARG A 217 17.81 -33.14 67.48
CA ARG A 217 17.88 -31.77 66.99
C ARG A 217 18.67 -31.75 65.69
N VAL A 218 18.07 -31.21 64.64
CA VAL A 218 18.74 -30.92 63.37
C VAL A 218 19.17 -29.46 63.40
N ASP A 219 20.47 -29.21 63.32
CA ASP A 219 21.02 -27.86 63.21
C ASP A 219 21.60 -27.68 61.80
N PHE A 220 21.35 -26.53 61.17
CA PHE A 220 21.81 -26.19 59.82
C PHE A 220 21.82 -24.68 59.63
N VAL A 221 22.49 -24.21 58.57
CA VAL A 221 22.52 -22.80 58.16
C VAL A 221 21.80 -22.66 56.83
N LEU A 222 20.75 -21.85 56.77
CA LEU A 222 20.21 -21.37 55.49
C LEU A 222 21.18 -20.33 54.93
N THR A 223 21.70 -20.56 53.74
CA THR A 223 22.72 -19.68 53.14
C THR A 223 22.11 -18.38 52.63
N ALA A 224 22.87 -17.29 52.69
CA ALA A 224 22.55 -16.03 52.04
C ALA A 224 22.29 -16.22 50.53
N ASN A 225 21.23 -15.58 50.03
CA ASN A 225 20.84 -15.63 48.62
C ASN A 225 20.05 -14.36 48.29
N GLU A 226 20.66 -13.46 47.52
CA GLU A 226 20.05 -12.19 47.10
C GLU A 226 18.90 -12.37 46.10
N LEU A 227 18.83 -13.53 45.42
CA LEU A 227 17.77 -13.84 44.47
C LEU A 227 16.52 -14.46 45.12
N ALA A 228 16.65 -14.95 46.36
CA ALA A 228 15.53 -15.53 47.09
C ALA A 228 14.60 -14.42 47.64
N THR A 229 13.30 -14.69 47.73
CA THR A 229 12.37 -13.73 48.36
C THR A 229 12.53 -13.77 49.88
N PRO A 230 12.82 -12.65 50.57
CA PRO A 230 12.88 -12.61 52.03
C PRO A 230 11.49 -12.75 52.67
N GLY A 231 11.47 -13.02 53.97
CA GLY A 231 10.28 -13.16 54.80
C GLY A 231 10.14 -14.55 55.42
N GLU A 232 8.93 -14.85 55.89
CA GLU A 232 8.63 -16.11 56.57
C GLU A 232 8.77 -17.31 55.62
N LYS A 233 9.56 -18.30 56.04
CA LYS A 233 9.81 -19.55 55.33
C LYS A 233 9.50 -20.72 56.24
N THR A 234 8.70 -21.66 55.77
CA THR A 234 8.51 -22.95 56.44
C THR A 234 9.59 -23.92 55.99
N ILE A 235 10.34 -24.46 56.94
CA ILE A 235 11.33 -25.51 56.70
C ILE A 235 10.78 -26.84 57.21
N TYR A 236 10.74 -27.83 56.32
CA TYR A 236 10.36 -29.20 56.65
C TYR A 236 11.62 -30.06 56.78
N VAL A 237 11.67 -30.87 57.82
CA VAL A 237 12.74 -31.82 58.09
C VAL A 237 12.18 -33.23 57.93
N ARG A 238 12.82 -34.04 57.10
CA ARG A 238 12.55 -35.47 56.95
C ARG A 238 13.77 -36.25 57.41
N ILE A 239 13.64 -36.98 58.51
CA ILE A 239 14.69 -37.81 59.09
C ILE A 239 14.35 -39.27 58.79
N THR A 240 15.20 -39.96 58.05
CA THR A 240 15.11 -41.40 57.80
C THR A 240 16.05 -42.12 58.76
N SER A 241 15.53 -43.09 59.51
CA SER A 241 16.29 -43.90 60.46
C SER A 241 17.16 -44.96 59.75
N PRO A 242 18.10 -45.60 60.49
CA PRO A 242 19.04 -46.57 59.91
C PRO A 242 18.39 -47.82 59.32
N ASP A 243 17.17 -48.14 59.74
CA ASP A 243 16.32 -49.22 59.24
C ASP A 243 15.50 -48.83 57.98
N GLY A 244 15.62 -47.57 57.53
CA GLY A 244 15.02 -47.08 56.28
C GLY A 244 13.65 -46.42 56.44
N TYR A 245 13.11 -46.32 57.65
CA TYR A 245 11.80 -45.69 57.90
C TYR A 245 11.92 -44.19 58.14
N VAL A 246 10.93 -43.42 57.69
CA VAL A 246 10.84 -41.98 58.02
C VAL A 246 10.34 -41.86 59.45
N LEU A 247 11.10 -41.15 60.28
CA LEU A 247 10.66 -40.77 61.60
C LEU A 247 9.50 -39.78 61.46
N THR A 248 8.35 -40.09 62.02
CA THR A 248 7.17 -39.23 61.96
C THR A 248 6.34 -39.39 63.23
N THR A 249 5.31 -38.58 63.41
CA THR A 249 4.36 -38.70 64.51
C THR A 249 3.16 -39.56 64.08
N GLU A 250 2.29 -39.95 65.02
CA GLU A 250 1.07 -40.71 64.70
C GLU A 250 0.16 -40.01 63.68
N ALA A 251 0.19 -38.67 63.65
CA ALA A 251 -0.56 -37.87 62.70
C ALA A 251 -0.04 -37.95 61.26
N MET A 252 1.17 -38.51 61.05
CA MET A 252 1.86 -38.62 59.74
C MET A 252 1.73 -37.36 58.88
N PRO A 253 2.15 -36.18 59.40
CA PRO A 253 1.93 -34.94 58.69
C PRO A 253 2.70 -34.92 57.37
N THR A 254 2.10 -34.34 56.34
CA THR A 254 2.63 -34.29 54.98
C THR A 254 2.77 -32.86 54.47
N PHE A 255 3.68 -32.67 53.53
CA PHE A 255 3.84 -31.45 52.74
C PHE A 255 3.91 -31.80 51.25
N ASP A 256 3.58 -30.84 50.39
CA ASP A 256 3.66 -31.02 48.94
C ASP A 256 5.09 -30.81 48.43
N PHE A 257 5.59 -31.76 47.66
CA PHE A 257 6.88 -31.73 46.97
C PHE A 257 6.70 -32.27 45.55
N GLU A 258 6.96 -31.45 44.54
CA GLU A 258 6.84 -31.82 43.12
C GLU A 258 5.48 -32.45 42.73
N GLY A 259 4.40 -32.10 43.45
CA GLY A 259 3.05 -32.64 43.22
C GLY A 259 2.74 -33.92 43.99
N GLU A 260 3.68 -34.44 44.78
CA GLU A 260 3.49 -35.57 45.68
C GLU A 260 3.45 -35.12 47.15
N ARG A 261 2.69 -35.84 47.98
CA ARG A 261 2.65 -35.60 49.43
C ARG A 261 3.70 -36.45 50.12
N LEU A 262 4.73 -35.80 50.68
CA LEU A 262 5.77 -36.47 51.46
C LEU A 262 5.52 -36.27 52.95
N SER A 263 5.74 -37.32 53.74
CA SER A 263 5.73 -37.20 55.20
C SER A 263 6.98 -36.49 55.70
N TYR A 264 6.82 -35.69 56.75
CA TYR A 264 7.93 -35.03 57.44
C TYR A 264 8.00 -35.43 58.92
N SER A 265 9.18 -35.23 59.51
CA SER A 265 9.46 -35.52 60.92
C SER A 265 9.13 -34.32 61.80
N ALA A 266 9.60 -33.14 61.41
CA ALA A 266 9.35 -31.88 62.10
C ALA A 266 9.34 -30.72 61.10
N MET A 267 8.73 -29.59 61.48
CA MET A 267 8.76 -28.37 60.69
C MET A 267 8.98 -27.16 61.59
N ARG A 268 9.49 -26.06 61.02
CA ARG A 268 9.65 -24.78 61.71
C ARG A 268 9.53 -23.63 60.71
N GLU A 269 8.81 -22.59 61.10
CA GLU A 269 8.80 -21.31 60.40
C GLU A 269 9.97 -20.44 60.89
N VAL A 270 10.65 -19.80 59.95
CA VAL A 270 11.79 -18.93 60.19
C VAL A 270 11.64 -17.65 59.37
N ASP A 271 12.09 -16.52 59.92
CA ASP A 271 12.13 -15.26 59.18
C ASP A 271 13.49 -15.13 58.47
N TYR A 272 13.49 -15.33 57.14
CA TYR A 272 14.70 -15.32 56.32
C TYR A 272 14.91 -13.96 55.65
N GLN A 273 16.06 -13.34 55.89
CA GLN A 273 16.36 -11.97 55.45
C GLN A 273 17.52 -11.91 54.43
N ASN A 274 17.59 -12.89 53.52
CA ASN A 274 18.63 -13.05 52.49
C ASN A 274 20.07 -13.19 53.02
N GLN A 275 20.22 -13.44 54.32
CA GLN A 275 21.50 -13.61 55.01
C GLN A 275 21.61 -15.03 55.56
N ASP A 276 22.83 -15.41 55.97
CA ASP A 276 23.04 -16.67 56.66
C ASP A 276 22.20 -16.70 57.94
N LEU A 277 21.40 -17.76 58.09
CA LEU A 277 20.50 -17.93 59.24
C LEU A 277 20.69 -19.32 59.85
N ASP A 278 21.14 -19.34 61.11
CA ASP A 278 21.23 -20.56 61.91
C ASP A 278 19.84 -21.04 62.33
N VAL A 279 19.52 -22.29 62.02
CA VAL A 279 18.22 -22.89 62.31
C VAL A 279 18.40 -24.24 63.02
N GLY A 280 17.67 -24.41 64.13
CA GLY A 280 17.58 -25.66 64.86
C GLY A 280 16.14 -26.16 64.91
N ILE A 281 15.89 -27.40 64.50
CA ILE A 281 14.56 -28.02 64.49
C ILE A 281 14.59 -29.32 65.31
N PHE A 282 13.61 -29.47 66.20
CA PHE A 282 13.54 -30.61 67.12
C PHE A 282 12.49 -31.63 66.66
N TYR A 283 12.87 -32.91 66.72
CA TYR A 283 11.95 -34.03 66.61
C TYR A 283 11.92 -34.81 67.92
N ASN A 284 10.77 -34.85 68.58
CA ASN A 284 10.59 -35.54 69.86
C ASN A 284 10.05 -36.95 69.63
N SER A 285 10.77 -37.96 70.11
CA SER A 285 10.36 -39.37 70.09
C SER A 285 11.26 -40.17 71.02
N THR A 286 11.00 -41.47 71.16
CA THR A 286 11.81 -42.39 71.98
C THR A 286 12.17 -43.63 71.18
N GLY A 287 13.16 -44.40 71.64
CA GLY A 287 13.52 -45.67 71.00
C GLY A 287 14.39 -45.52 69.75
N PHE A 288 15.16 -44.44 69.64
CA PHE A 288 16.09 -44.24 68.52
C PHE A 288 17.16 -45.34 68.46
N ALA A 289 17.42 -45.84 67.26
CA ALA A 289 18.42 -46.88 67.00
C ALA A 289 19.80 -46.29 66.70
N ALA A 290 20.86 -47.01 67.05
CA ALA A 290 22.21 -46.66 66.59
C ALA A 290 22.34 -47.00 65.09
N GLY A 291 23.03 -46.15 64.33
CA GLY A 291 23.24 -46.31 62.90
C GLY A 291 23.25 -44.98 62.15
N THR A 292 23.23 -45.05 60.82
CA THR A 292 23.27 -43.87 59.95
C THR A 292 21.87 -43.35 59.66
N TYR A 293 21.62 -42.10 60.03
CA TYR A 293 20.40 -41.37 59.72
C TYR A 293 20.60 -40.54 58.45
N THR A 294 19.57 -40.46 57.61
CA THR A 294 19.55 -39.50 56.48
C THR A 294 18.63 -38.34 56.85
N VAL A 295 19.15 -37.12 56.82
CA VAL A 295 18.40 -35.89 57.07
C VAL A 295 18.23 -35.15 55.76
N GLN A 296 16.98 -34.88 55.39
CA GLN A 296 16.62 -34.07 54.23
C GLN A 296 15.86 -32.84 54.68
N LEU A 297 16.22 -31.68 54.14
CA LEU A 297 15.61 -30.39 54.43
C LEU A 297 14.88 -29.90 53.19
N PHE A 298 13.66 -29.41 53.38
CA PHE A 298 12.83 -28.87 52.30
C PHE A 298 12.29 -27.49 52.66
N CYS A 299 12.23 -26.63 51.64
CA CYS A 299 11.63 -25.30 51.75
C CYS A 299 11.01 -24.94 50.40
N GLU A 300 9.83 -24.31 50.40
CA GLU A 300 9.12 -23.88 49.19
C GLU A 300 8.98 -25.00 48.12
N GLY A 301 8.70 -26.22 48.58
CA GLY A 301 8.52 -27.38 47.69
C GLY A 301 9.80 -27.88 47.02
N ARG A 302 10.99 -27.49 47.51
CA ARG A 302 12.31 -27.93 46.99
C ARG A 302 13.16 -28.58 48.07
N LEU A 303 14.00 -29.54 47.67
CA LEU A 303 15.05 -30.09 48.53
C LEU A 303 16.19 -29.06 48.63
N ILE A 304 16.42 -28.54 49.83
CA ILE A 304 17.40 -27.47 50.07
C ILE A 304 18.71 -27.99 50.67
N GLY A 305 18.72 -29.23 51.17
CA GLY A 305 19.93 -29.87 51.68
C GLY A 305 19.70 -31.32 52.11
N THR A 306 20.76 -32.12 52.08
CA THR A 306 20.76 -33.51 52.52
C THR A 306 22.06 -33.83 53.23
N SER A 307 22.00 -34.67 54.26
CA SER A 307 23.19 -35.13 54.99
C SER A 307 22.94 -36.52 55.58
N GLN A 308 24.00 -37.31 55.66
CA GLN A 308 23.98 -38.61 56.34
C GLN A 308 24.83 -38.53 57.60
N ILE A 309 24.23 -38.83 58.75
CA ILE A 309 24.87 -38.67 60.06
C ILE A 309 24.84 -40.01 60.80
N ALA A 310 26.02 -40.51 61.17
CA ALA A 310 26.15 -41.72 61.98
C ALA A 310 25.96 -41.40 63.47
N MET A 311 24.98 -42.04 64.08
CA MET A 311 24.65 -41.92 65.50
C MET A 311 25.01 -43.22 66.23
N ARG A 312 25.69 -43.12 67.38
CA ARG A 312 26.10 -44.26 68.20
C ARG A 312 25.18 -44.47 69.39
#